data_AF-A0A1L5KUY5-F1
#
_entry.id   AF-A0A1L5KUY5-F1
#
_cell.length_a   1.000
_cell.length_b   1.000
_cell.length_c   1.000
_cell.angle_alpha   90.00
_cell.angle_beta   90.00
_cell.angle_gamma   90.00
#
_symmetry.space_group_name_H-M   'P 1'
#
loop_
_entity.id
_entity.type
_entity.pdbx_description
1 polymer ?
#
loop_
_entity_poly.entity_id
_entity_poly.type
_entity_poly.pdbx_seq_one_letter_code
_entity_poly.pdbx_strand_id
1 'polypeptide(L)'
;HRPGDENLAKEYGQVYERVEELFFRLEGLLGDEKADRKNYIQILEAGFEEIRVGVIPATADQVIIGDLTRSRLESVKVLFFAGLNEGLVPQRKSGGSLLTDGDREVFRTFHMELAPTAREDGCIQKFYLYLMLSKPSRQLVLTWAAASKDGKSARPSSLIGEVKKLFQGLSQESCFAEGRPILTPWDGREMLIGGLREAAASSHREQAFLELYRRFYSEEAYQKQVKQ
;
A
#
# COMPACT_ATOMS: atom_id res chain seq x y z
N HIS A 1 -33.14 -13.94 -2.44
CA HIS A 1 -32.38 -13.11 -1.48
C HIS A 1 -30.90 -13.38 -1.67
N ARG A 2 -30.14 -12.40 -2.16
CA ARG A 2 -28.67 -12.52 -2.28
C ARG A 2 -28.06 -12.10 -0.94
N PRO A 3 -27.29 -12.95 -0.26
CA PRO A 3 -26.51 -12.54 0.90
C PRO A 3 -25.37 -11.66 0.39
N GLY A 4 -25.54 -10.34 0.44
CA GLY A 4 -24.65 -9.46 -0.31
C GLY A 4 -24.47 -8.02 0.18
N ASP A 5 -25.21 -7.52 1.17
CA ASP A 5 -25.10 -6.08 1.49
C ASP A 5 -25.22 -5.72 2.98
N GLU A 6 -25.11 -6.67 3.90
CA GLU A 6 -25.19 -6.36 5.33
C GLU A 6 -24.01 -5.51 5.83
N ASN A 7 -22.80 -5.73 5.29
CA ASN A 7 -21.64 -4.92 5.63
C ASN A 7 -21.75 -3.52 5.05
N LEU A 8 -22.20 -3.40 3.79
CA LEU A 8 -22.41 -2.11 3.14
C LEU A 8 -23.51 -1.31 3.85
N ALA A 9 -24.61 -1.97 4.23
CA ALA A 9 -25.67 -1.36 5.02
C ALA A 9 -25.16 -0.88 6.39
N LYS A 10 -24.29 -1.65 7.07
CA LYS A 10 -23.64 -1.23 8.32
C LYS A 10 -22.64 -0.09 8.13
N GLU A 11 -21.93 -0.03 7.00
CA GLU A 11 -21.06 1.09 6.67
C GLU A 11 -21.88 2.37 6.46
N TYR A 12 -22.93 2.31 5.64
CA TYR A 12 -23.82 3.45 5.40
C TYR A 12 -24.56 3.90 6.68
N GLY A 13 -24.94 2.97 7.55
CA GLY A 13 -25.55 3.29 8.84
C GLY A 13 -24.65 4.14 9.74
N GLN A 14 -23.34 3.92 9.71
CA GLN A 14 -22.37 4.68 10.51
C GLN A 14 -22.11 6.09 9.95
N VAL A 15 -22.32 6.32 8.65
CA VAL A 15 -22.02 7.62 8.02
C VAL A 15 -22.80 8.75 8.70
N TYR A 16 -24.09 8.54 8.95
CA TYR A 16 -24.94 9.57 9.55
C TYR A 16 -24.45 9.99 10.94
N GLU A 17 -24.18 9.02 11.82
CA GLU A 17 -23.68 9.27 13.17
C GLU A 17 -22.36 10.05 13.16
N ARG A 18 -21.45 9.76 12.21
CA ARG A 18 -20.16 10.47 12.09
C ARG A 18 -20.31 11.89 11.60
N VAL A 19 -21.23 12.12 10.67
CA VAL A 19 -21.54 13.47 10.18
C VAL A 19 -22.16 14.31 11.30
N GLU A 20 -23.08 13.72 12.07
CA GLU A 20 -23.68 14.39 13.23
C GLU A 20 -22.63 14.70 14.31
N GLU A 21 -21.75 13.74 14.61
CA GLU A 21 -20.62 13.92 15.53
C GLU A 21 -19.70 15.06 15.09
N LEU A 22 -19.43 15.20 13.78
CA LEU A 22 -18.65 16.31 13.26
C LEU A 22 -19.34 17.65 13.55
N PHE A 23 -20.64 17.77 13.30
CA PHE A 23 -21.37 19.01 13.56
C PHE A 23 -21.39 19.38 15.04
N PHE A 24 -21.59 18.42 15.94
CA PHE A 24 -21.51 18.68 17.39
C PHE A 24 -20.12 19.15 17.84
N ARG A 25 -19.06 18.58 17.25
CA ARG A 25 -17.69 19.04 17.55
C ARG A 25 -17.44 20.44 17.02
N LEU A 26 -17.96 20.77 15.82
CA LEU A 26 -17.84 22.11 15.25
C LEU A 26 -18.60 23.14 16.10
N GLU A 27 -19.82 22.82 16.54
CA GLU A 27 -20.57 23.64 17.48
C GLU A 27 -19.79 23.82 18.80
N GLY A 28 -19.22 22.76 19.37
CA GLY A 28 -18.46 22.84 20.61
C GLY A 28 -17.16 23.65 20.51
N LEU A 29 -16.53 23.70 19.33
CA LEU A 29 -15.28 24.42 19.11
C LEU A 29 -15.49 25.88 18.67
N LEU A 30 -16.44 26.12 17.76
CA LEU A 30 -16.70 27.45 17.21
C LEU A 30 -17.77 28.19 18.00
N GLY A 31 -18.75 27.50 18.58
CA GLY A 31 -19.85 28.12 19.33
C GLY A 31 -20.54 29.23 18.53
N ASP A 32 -20.49 30.44 19.08
CA ASP A 32 -21.07 31.65 18.49
C ASP A 32 -20.13 32.41 17.53
N GLU A 33 -18.92 31.89 17.27
CA GLU A 33 -17.97 32.52 16.35
C GLU A 33 -18.50 32.56 14.92
N LYS A 34 -18.43 33.73 14.30
CA LYS A 34 -18.93 33.94 12.93
C LYS A 34 -17.85 33.59 11.92
N ALA A 35 -18.02 32.47 11.22
CA ALA A 35 -17.23 32.15 10.04
C ALA A 35 -17.91 32.66 8.76
N ASP A 36 -17.13 33.20 7.83
CA ASP A 36 -17.63 33.42 6.48
C ASP A 36 -17.87 32.08 5.76
N ARG A 37 -18.68 32.10 4.69
CA ARG A 37 -19.06 30.89 3.96
C ARG A 37 -17.85 30.09 3.46
N LYS A 38 -16.78 30.77 3.06
CA LYS A 38 -15.60 30.11 2.47
C LYS A 38 -14.83 29.36 3.54
N ASN A 39 -14.56 30.01 4.68
CA ASN A 39 -13.86 29.39 5.79
C ASN A 39 -14.69 28.25 6.40
N TYR A 40 -16.01 28.41 6.49
CA TYR A 40 -16.88 27.35 6.98
C TYR A 40 -16.86 26.10 6.08
N ILE A 41 -16.89 26.29 4.75
CA ILE A 41 -16.74 25.17 3.80
C ILE A 41 -15.39 24.48 3.99
N GLN A 42 -14.29 25.23 4.11
CA GLN A 42 -12.96 24.65 4.29
C GLN A 42 -12.85 23.84 5.60
N ILE A 43 -13.47 24.33 6.68
CA ILE A 43 -13.52 23.62 7.96
C ILE A 43 -14.30 22.31 7.81
N LEU A 44 -15.45 22.34 7.11
CA LEU A 44 -16.24 21.14 6.86
C LEU A 44 -15.50 20.14 5.97
N GLU A 45 -14.87 20.59 4.89
CA GLU A 45 -14.07 19.73 4.00
C GLU A 45 -12.97 19.02 4.79
N ALA A 46 -12.20 19.75 5.60
CA ALA A 46 -11.18 19.17 6.47
C ALA A 46 -11.78 18.19 7.50
N GLY A 47 -12.95 18.53 8.07
CA GLY A 47 -13.67 17.65 8.99
C GLY A 47 -14.10 16.33 8.34
N PHE A 48 -14.62 16.38 7.12
CA PHE A 48 -15.05 15.20 6.37
C PHE A 48 -13.87 14.33 5.90
N GLU A 49 -12.73 14.91 5.54
CA GLU A 49 -11.52 14.15 5.17
C GLU A 49 -11.00 13.26 6.31
N GLU A 50 -11.22 13.67 7.56
CA GLU A 50 -10.83 12.91 8.74
C GLU A 50 -11.84 11.82 9.13
N ILE A 51 -13.06 11.84 8.61
CA ILE A 51 -14.05 10.80 8.91
C ILE A 51 -13.58 9.46 8.30
N ARG A 52 -13.39 8.47 9.17
CA ARG A 52 -13.10 7.07 8.78
C ARG A 52 -14.33 6.22 9.07
N VAL A 53 -14.85 5.59 8.02
CA VAL A 53 -15.92 4.58 8.13
C VAL A 53 -15.31 3.22 7.84
N GLY A 54 -15.65 2.21 8.65
CA GLY A 54 -15.22 0.84 8.41
C GLY A 54 -16.02 -0.13 9.26
N VAL A 55 -16.31 -1.30 8.71
CA VAL A 55 -16.91 -2.40 9.45
C VAL A 55 -15.82 -3.41 9.78
N ILE A 56 -15.72 -3.82 11.04
CA ILE A 56 -14.89 -4.96 11.43
C ILE A 56 -15.59 -6.22 10.90
N PRO A 57 -15.00 -6.96 9.95
CA PRO A 57 -15.61 -8.18 9.47
C PRO A 57 -15.64 -9.23 10.59
N ALA A 58 -16.81 -9.76 10.91
CA ALA A 58 -16.98 -10.78 11.95
C ALA A 58 -16.81 -12.20 11.37
N THR A 59 -15.67 -12.48 10.73
CA THR A 59 -15.39 -13.79 10.13
C THR A 59 -14.18 -14.44 10.79
N ALA A 60 -14.32 -15.72 11.16
CA ALA A 60 -13.27 -16.49 11.83
C ALA A 60 -12.06 -16.78 10.93
N ASP A 61 -12.28 -16.99 9.63
CA ASP A 61 -11.23 -17.15 8.63
C ASP A 61 -11.06 -15.84 7.85
N GLN A 62 -9.93 -15.16 8.07
CA GLN A 62 -9.63 -13.90 7.42
C GLN A 62 -8.14 -13.76 7.11
N VAL A 63 -7.85 -13.02 6.05
CA VAL A 63 -6.49 -12.52 5.76
C VAL A 63 -6.36 -11.13 6.35
N ILE A 64 -5.40 -10.95 7.25
CA ILE A 64 -5.14 -9.64 7.88
C ILE A 64 -4.20 -8.85 6.98
N ILE A 65 -4.66 -7.68 6.54
CA ILE A 65 -3.84 -6.69 5.82
C ILE A 65 -3.48 -5.60 6.82
N GLY A 66 -2.19 -5.28 6.94
CA GLY A 66 -1.69 -4.34 7.92
C GLY A 66 -0.46 -3.59 7.46
N ASP A 67 -0.22 -2.43 8.07
CA ASP A 67 1.01 -1.65 7.92
C ASP A 67 2.14 -2.15 8.84
N LEU A 68 3.37 -1.75 8.54
CA LEU A 68 4.60 -2.21 9.20
C LEU A 68 4.71 -1.79 10.69
N THR A 69 4.16 -0.64 11.07
CA THR A 69 4.47 0.01 12.36
C THR A 69 3.34 -0.12 13.39
N ARG A 70 2.07 -0.10 12.94
CA ARG A 70 0.87 -0.12 13.78
C ARG A 70 0.27 -1.52 13.91
N SER A 71 0.47 -2.40 12.93
CA SER A 71 -0.19 -3.72 12.95
C SER A 71 0.42 -4.65 14.00
N ARG A 72 -0.44 -5.19 14.86
CA ARG A 72 -0.07 -6.22 15.83
C ARG A 72 -0.60 -7.56 15.35
N LEU A 73 0.23 -8.26 14.57
CA LEU A 73 -0.05 -9.62 14.12
C LEU A 73 0.41 -10.62 15.20
N GLU A 74 -0.27 -11.75 15.36
CA GLU A 74 0.15 -12.85 16.25
C GLU A 74 0.02 -14.19 15.53
N SER A 75 0.87 -15.16 15.88
CA SER A 75 0.85 -16.53 15.32
C SER A 75 0.78 -16.59 13.78
N VAL A 76 1.53 -15.72 13.10
CA VAL A 76 1.54 -15.65 11.63
C VAL A 76 2.22 -16.90 11.07
N LYS A 77 1.48 -17.70 10.29
CA LYS A 77 2.07 -18.87 9.58
C LYS A 77 2.79 -18.42 8.31
N VAL A 78 2.12 -17.60 7.51
CA VAL A 78 2.63 -17.10 6.23
C VAL A 78 2.49 -15.58 6.21
N LEU A 79 3.56 -14.87 5.87
CA LEU A 79 3.58 -13.41 5.73
C LEU A 79 3.90 -13.03 4.28
N PHE A 80 3.04 -12.22 3.66
CA PHE A 80 3.33 -11.54 2.41
C PHE A 80 3.72 -10.10 2.71
N PHE A 81 4.98 -9.75 2.43
CA PHE A 81 5.43 -8.37 2.48
C PHE A 81 5.33 -7.76 1.08
N ALA A 82 4.28 -6.98 0.87
CA ALA A 82 4.04 -6.29 -0.39
C ALA A 82 4.74 -4.93 -0.47
N GLY A 83 5.27 -4.60 -1.65
CA GLY A 83 5.76 -3.26 -1.97
C GLY A 83 7.15 -2.93 -1.40
N LEU A 84 8.05 -3.92 -1.32
CA LEU A 84 9.45 -3.71 -0.95
C LEU A 84 10.23 -3.02 -2.07
N ASN A 85 9.86 -1.77 -2.36
CA ASN A 85 10.47 -0.92 -3.37
C ASN A 85 11.37 0.14 -2.74
N GLU A 86 12.36 0.60 -3.51
CA GLU A 86 13.23 1.71 -3.14
C GLU A 86 12.40 2.98 -2.87
N GLY A 87 12.75 3.72 -1.81
CA GLY A 87 12.03 4.93 -1.39
C GLY A 87 10.76 4.68 -0.58
N LEU A 88 10.12 3.52 -0.71
CA LEU A 88 9.00 3.10 0.14
C LEU A 88 9.48 2.35 1.39
N VAL A 89 10.46 1.47 1.24
CA VAL A 89 11.01 0.68 2.35
C VAL A 89 12.54 0.71 2.32
N PRO A 90 13.21 1.07 3.44
CA PRO A 90 12.63 1.66 4.65
C PRO A 90 12.01 3.04 4.35
N GLN A 91 10.89 3.36 5.00
CA GLN A 91 10.27 4.67 4.85
C GLN A 91 11.22 5.75 5.37
N ARG A 92 11.47 6.76 4.54
CA ARG A 92 12.08 8.00 5.00
C ARG A 92 10.94 8.94 5.37
N LYS A 93 10.85 9.36 6.64
CA LYS A 93 9.93 10.44 6.99
C LYS A 93 10.40 11.71 6.26
N SER A 94 9.61 12.15 5.29
CA SER A 94 9.73 13.46 4.68
C SER A 94 8.51 14.26 5.10
N GLY A 95 8.64 15.01 6.18
CA GLY A 95 7.62 15.94 6.65
C GLY A 95 8.30 17.14 7.29
N GLY A 96 7.84 18.34 6.95
CA GLY A 96 8.29 19.56 7.62
C GLY A 96 7.87 19.49 9.08
N SER A 97 8.84 19.28 9.97
CA SER A 97 8.61 19.36 11.40
C SER A 97 8.80 20.81 11.85
N LEU A 98 7.97 21.27 12.79
CA LEU A 98 8.14 22.59 13.43
C LEU A 98 9.52 22.72 14.08
N LEU A 99 10.02 21.62 14.66
CA LEU A 99 11.35 21.51 15.25
C LEU A 99 12.28 20.73 14.33
N THR A 100 13.49 21.22 14.12
CA THR A 100 14.55 20.49 13.43
C THR A 100 15.19 19.45 14.36
N ASP A 101 15.96 18.52 13.80
CA ASP A 101 16.73 17.58 14.63
C ASP A 101 17.76 18.32 15.50
N GLY A 102 18.30 19.45 15.04
CA GLY A 102 19.16 20.31 15.85
C GLY A 102 18.43 20.88 17.07
N ASP A 103 17.20 21.37 16.90
CA ASP A 103 16.39 21.87 18.01
C ASP A 103 16.11 20.77 19.03
N ARG A 104 15.81 19.54 18.55
CA ARG A 104 15.59 18.38 19.42
C ARG A 104 16.80 18.05 20.27
N GLU A 105 18.01 18.09 19.70
CA GLU A 105 19.24 17.85 20.46
C GLU A 105 19.44 18.91 21.55
N VAL A 106 19.15 20.18 21.25
CA VAL A 106 19.21 21.26 22.25
C VAL A 106 18.23 20.98 23.40
N PHE A 107 16.97 20.64 23.11
CA PHE A 107 15.98 20.33 24.14
C PHE A 107 16.36 19.10 24.99
N ARG A 108 17.05 18.11 24.42
CA ARG A 108 17.59 16.99 25.22
C ARG A 108 18.61 17.42 26.26
N THR A 109 19.41 18.45 25.97
CA THR A 109 20.36 18.99 26.98
C THR A 109 19.64 19.56 28.20
N PHE A 110 18.36 19.95 28.04
CA PHE A 110 17.46 20.36 29.12
C PHE A 110 16.65 19.20 29.71
N HIS A 111 17.03 17.94 29.44
CA HIS A 111 16.31 16.74 29.87
C HIS A 111 14.85 16.68 29.42
N MET A 112 14.51 17.32 28.30
CA MET A 112 13.20 17.23 27.68
C MET A 112 13.18 16.10 26.65
N GLU A 113 12.26 15.15 26.83
CA GLU A 113 12.04 14.09 25.86
C GLU A 113 11.05 14.55 24.79
N LEU A 114 11.48 14.50 23.53
CA LEU A 114 10.70 14.88 22.36
C LEU A 114 10.54 13.69 21.41
N ALA A 115 9.65 13.84 20.42
CA ALA A 115 9.48 12.85 19.37
C ALA A 115 10.83 12.55 18.67
N PRO A 116 11.03 11.31 18.17
CA PRO A 116 12.30 10.86 17.59
C PRO A 116 12.83 11.77 16.48
N THR A 117 14.15 11.86 16.40
CA THR A 117 14.86 12.45 15.25
C THR A 117 14.74 11.56 14.01
N ALA A 118 15.05 12.09 12.83
CA ALA A 118 15.04 11.31 11.59
C ALA A 118 15.99 10.10 11.65
N ARG A 119 17.11 10.25 12.36
CA ARG A 119 18.07 9.16 12.59
C ARG A 119 17.48 8.04 13.45
N GLU A 120 16.84 8.40 14.57
CA GLU A 120 16.20 7.42 15.46
C GLU A 120 15.02 6.74 14.80
N ASP A 121 14.19 7.48 14.06
CA ASP A 121 13.11 6.91 13.26
C ASP A 121 13.64 5.87 12.26
N GLY A 122 14.79 6.13 11.64
CA GLY A 122 15.46 5.16 10.77
C GLY A 122 15.85 3.87 11.51
N CYS A 123 16.34 3.97 12.75
CA CYS A 123 16.63 2.82 13.60
C CYS A 123 15.35 2.07 13.99
N ILE A 124 14.31 2.79 14.39
CA ILE A 124 12.99 2.23 14.73
C ILE A 124 12.38 1.48 13.54
N GLN A 125 12.48 2.04 12.33
CA GLN A 125 12.04 1.38 11.09
C GLN A 125 12.77 0.07 10.84
N LYS A 126 14.10 0.04 10.99
CA LYS A 126 14.89 -1.20 10.87
C LYS A 126 14.47 -2.25 11.90
N PHE A 127 14.16 -1.82 13.13
CA PHE A 127 13.66 -2.71 14.17
C PHE A 127 12.29 -3.31 13.80
N TYR A 128 11.36 -2.51 13.29
CA TYR A 128 10.06 -3.03 12.82
C TYR A 128 10.22 -3.99 11.64
N LEU A 129 11.13 -3.70 10.69
CA LEU A 129 11.44 -4.63 9.61
C LEU A 129 11.93 -5.96 10.16
N TYR A 130 12.88 -5.95 11.10
CA TYR A 130 13.36 -7.17 11.75
C TYR A 130 12.21 -7.96 12.41
N LEU A 131 11.36 -7.29 13.18
CA LEU A 131 10.22 -7.94 13.84
C LEU A 131 9.25 -8.58 12.84
N MET A 132 9.01 -7.93 11.70
CA MET A 132 8.09 -8.46 10.69
C MET A 132 8.69 -9.61 9.88
N LEU A 133 9.98 -9.51 9.50
CA LEU A 133 10.68 -10.56 8.76
C LEU A 133 10.87 -11.83 9.59
N SER A 134 10.97 -11.71 10.92
CA SER A 134 11.11 -12.85 11.86
C SER A 134 9.79 -13.42 12.35
N LYS A 135 8.66 -12.81 11.97
CA LYS A 135 7.32 -13.17 12.45
C LYS A 135 6.72 -14.47 11.91
N PRO A 136 6.84 -14.79 10.61
CA PRO A 136 6.17 -15.96 10.07
C PRO A 136 6.83 -17.26 10.54
N SER A 137 6.02 -18.22 11.02
CA SER A 137 6.52 -19.51 11.47
C SER A 137 6.75 -20.54 10.36
N ARG A 138 6.18 -20.33 9.16
CA ARG A 138 6.27 -21.27 8.04
C ARG A 138 6.87 -20.65 6.78
N GLN A 139 6.40 -19.48 6.34
CA GLN A 139 6.84 -18.91 5.07
C GLN A 139 6.80 -17.37 5.06
N LEU A 140 7.87 -16.78 4.53
CA LEU A 140 7.98 -15.35 4.26
C LEU A 140 8.05 -15.15 2.75
N VAL A 141 7.14 -14.33 2.21
CA VAL A 141 7.12 -13.96 0.79
C VAL A 141 7.38 -12.46 0.69
N LEU A 142 8.45 -12.09 -0.01
CA LEU A 142 8.87 -10.71 -0.21
C LEU A 142 8.57 -10.31 -1.66
N THR A 143 7.77 -9.26 -1.86
CA THR A 143 7.38 -8.82 -3.21
C THR A 143 7.66 -7.33 -3.42
N TRP A 144 7.93 -6.97 -4.67
CA TRP A 144 8.14 -5.60 -5.10
C TRP A 144 7.61 -5.42 -6.52
N ALA A 145 7.21 -4.19 -6.86
CA ALA A 145 6.74 -3.87 -8.20
C ALA A 145 7.93 -3.55 -9.12
N ALA A 146 7.85 -3.93 -10.39
CA ALA A 146 8.83 -3.53 -11.42
C ALA A 146 8.55 -2.13 -12.00
N ALA A 147 7.31 -1.66 -11.86
CA ALA A 147 6.87 -0.33 -12.32
C ALA A 147 5.84 0.28 -11.36
N SER A 148 5.78 1.62 -11.33
CA SER A 148 4.74 2.36 -10.63
C SER A 148 3.43 2.38 -11.43
N LYS A 149 2.35 2.89 -10.83
CA LYS A 149 1.04 3.06 -11.50
C LYS A 149 1.13 3.94 -12.76
N ASP A 150 2.08 4.87 -12.81
CA ASP A 150 2.32 5.76 -13.95
C ASP A 150 3.26 5.14 -14.99
N GLY A 151 3.63 3.86 -14.85
CA GLY A 151 4.53 3.15 -15.76
C GLY A 151 6.01 3.44 -15.59
N LYS A 152 6.41 4.24 -14.59
CA LYS A 152 7.83 4.51 -14.31
C LYS A 152 8.48 3.28 -13.70
N SER A 153 9.72 2.97 -14.12
CA SER A 153 10.48 1.86 -13.55
C SER A 153 10.63 2.02 -12.04
N ALA A 154 10.36 0.95 -11.29
CA ALA A 154 10.51 0.87 -9.84
C ALA A 154 11.59 -0.15 -9.50
N ARG A 155 12.46 0.21 -8.55
CA ARG A 155 13.54 -0.67 -8.09
C ARG A 155 13.15 -1.38 -6.79
N PRO A 156 13.69 -2.59 -6.54
CA PRO A 156 13.53 -3.23 -5.25
C PRO A 156 14.22 -2.43 -4.14
N SER A 157 13.73 -2.57 -2.92
CA SER A 157 14.34 -2.03 -1.71
C SER A 157 15.75 -2.59 -1.50
N SER A 158 16.63 -1.80 -0.87
CA SER A 158 17.96 -2.25 -0.46
C SER A 158 17.92 -3.50 0.43
N LEU A 159 16.82 -3.69 1.17
CA LEU A 159 16.57 -4.87 1.99
C LEU A 159 16.63 -6.17 1.17
N ILE A 160 16.15 -6.17 -0.08
CA ILE A 160 16.20 -7.36 -0.94
C ILE A 160 17.65 -7.76 -1.24
N GLY A 161 18.54 -6.78 -1.40
CA GLY A 161 19.97 -7.04 -1.58
C GLY A 161 20.60 -7.67 -0.34
N GLU A 162 20.22 -7.22 0.86
CA GLU A 162 20.68 -7.81 2.13
C GLU A 162 20.18 -9.25 2.28
N VAL A 163 18.90 -9.50 1.98
CA VAL A 163 18.30 -10.84 2.03
C VAL A 163 19.00 -11.79 1.05
N LYS A 164 19.25 -11.38 -0.20
CA LYS A 164 19.96 -12.21 -1.19
C LYS A 164 21.40 -12.54 -0.76
N LYS A 165 22.07 -11.66 -0.02
CA LYS A 165 23.40 -11.92 0.55
C LYS A 165 23.34 -12.97 1.67
N LEU A 166 22.33 -12.88 2.53
CA LEU A 166 22.11 -13.83 3.63
C LEU A 166 21.69 -15.21 3.12
N PHE A 167 20.88 -15.26 2.07
CA PHE A 167 20.33 -16.49 1.52
C PHE A 167 20.67 -16.62 0.03
N GLN A 168 21.88 -17.12 -0.24
CA GLN A 168 22.44 -17.18 -1.60
C GLN A 168 21.70 -18.13 -2.54
N GLY A 169 20.90 -19.07 -2.01
CA GLY A 169 20.09 -20.01 -2.78
C GLY A 169 18.68 -19.49 -3.15
N LEU A 170 18.35 -18.23 -2.87
CA LEU A 170 17.03 -17.69 -3.19
C LEU A 170 16.85 -17.48 -4.69
N SER A 171 15.88 -18.18 -5.27
CA SER A 171 15.37 -17.88 -6.61
C SER A 171 14.39 -16.70 -6.56
N GLN A 172 14.56 -15.76 -7.47
CA GLN A 172 13.57 -14.71 -7.72
C GLN A 172 12.56 -15.23 -8.73
N GLU A 173 11.29 -15.21 -8.35
CA GLU A 173 10.19 -15.55 -9.25
C GLU A 173 9.56 -14.28 -9.80
N SER A 174 9.28 -14.25 -11.11
CA SER A 174 8.35 -13.26 -11.67
C SER A 174 6.93 -13.79 -11.51
N CYS A 175 6.02 -12.94 -11.03
CA CYS A 175 4.59 -13.28 -10.98
C CYS A 175 4.00 -13.49 -12.38
N PHE A 176 4.67 -13.00 -13.43
CA PHE A 176 4.26 -13.11 -14.84
C PHE A 176 5.23 -13.95 -15.67
N ALA A 177 6.01 -14.84 -15.03
CA ALA A 177 6.85 -15.77 -15.77
C ALA A 177 5.99 -16.72 -16.63
N GLU A 178 6.55 -17.15 -17.76
CA GLU A 178 5.98 -18.19 -18.61
C GLU A 178 5.61 -19.45 -17.80
N GLY A 179 4.44 -20.02 -18.07
CA GLY A 179 3.92 -21.20 -17.38
C GLY A 179 3.09 -20.94 -16.12
N ARG A 180 2.96 -19.69 -15.66
CA ARG A 180 1.98 -19.32 -14.61
C ARG A 180 0.56 -19.26 -15.19
N PRO A 181 -0.46 -19.77 -14.49
CA PRO A 181 -1.84 -19.60 -14.93
C PRO A 181 -2.25 -18.13 -14.89
N ILE A 182 -2.90 -17.66 -15.94
CA ILE A 182 -3.56 -16.34 -15.98
C ILE A 182 -4.83 -16.46 -15.14
N LEU A 183 -4.83 -15.86 -13.95
CA LEU A 183 -5.97 -15.94 -13.02
C LEU A 183 -6.91 -14.75 -13.16
N THR A 184 -6.38 -13.61 -13.61
CA THR A 184 -7.11 -12.35 -13.75
C THR A 184 -6.85 -11.69 -15.11
N PRO A 185 -7.75 -10.79 -15.56
CA PRO A 185 -7.49 -9.94 -16.72
C PRO A 185 -6.21 -9.10 -16.56
N TRP A 186 -5.84 -8.76 -15.32
CA TRP A 186 -4.61 -8.03 -15.06
C TRP A 186 -3.37 -8.89 -15.34
N ASP A 187 -3.36 -10.15 -14.89
CA ASP A 187 -2.28 -11.11 -15.19
C ASP A 187 -2.10 -11.29 -16.69
N GLY A 188 -3.21 -11.41 -17.43
CA GLY A 188 -3.19 -11.55 -18.88
C GLY A 188 -2.61 -10.32 -19.58
N ARG A 189 -2.90 -9.11 -19.08
CA ARG A 189 -2.36 -7.86 -19.61
C ARG A 189 -0.85 -7.75 -19.37
N GLU A 190 -0.36 -8.06 -18.18
CA GLU A 190 1.06 -7.98 -17.87
C GLU A 190 1.86 -9.02 -18.67
N MET A 191 1.33 -10.24 -18.82
CA MET A 191 1.92 -11.28 -19.65
C MET A 191 1.95 -10.89 -21.14
N LEU A 192 0.91 -10.22 -21.63
CA LEU A 192 0.89 -9.64 -22.98
C LEU A 192 1.97 -8.57 -23.16
N ILE A 193 2.13 -7.65 -22.20
CA ILE A 193 3.17 -6.61 -22.24
C ILE A 193 4.57 -7.23 -22.24
N GLY A 194 4.79 -8.27 -21.42
CA GLY A 194 6.04 -9.04 -21.43
C GLY A 194 6.33 -9.65 -22.80
N GLY A 195 5.37 -10.41 -23.34
CA GLY A 195 5.51 -11.04 -24.65
C GLY A 195 5.68 -10.05 -25.81
N LEU A 196 5.10 -8.84 -25.74
CA LEU A 196 5.33 -7.79 -26.74
C LEU A 196 6.79 -7.29 -26.73
N ARG A 197 7.41 -7.18 -25.56
CA ARG A 197 8.83 -6.78 -25.44
C ARG A 197 9.75 -7.87 -25.99
N GLU A 198 9.44 -9.13 -25.72
CA GLU A 198 10.22 -10.27 -26.21
C GLU A 198 10.06 -10.50 -27.71
N ALA A 199 8.84 -10.30 -28.24
CA ALA A 199 8.57 -10.35 -29.68
C ALA A 199 9.22 -9.19 -30.45
N ALA A 200 9.52 -8.06 -29.79
CA ALA A 200 10.34 -7.00 -30.36
C ALA A 200 11.84 -7.35 -30.38
N ALA A 201 12.29 -8.20 -29.46
CA ALA A 201 13.67 -8.64 -29.33
C ALA A 201 14.00 -9.93 -30.11
N SER A 202 12.99 -10.75 -30.43
CA SER A 202 13.17 -12.06 -31.07
C SER A 202 11.98 -12.42 -31.96
N SER A 203 12.23 -13.18 -33.04
CA SER A 203 11.20 -13.60 -33.99
C SER A 203 10.35 -14.80 -33.50
N HIS A 204 10.62 -15.31 -32.30
CA HIS A 204 9.85 -16.42 -31.74
C HIS A 204 8.60 -15.89 -31.06
N ARG A 205 7.44 -16.45 -31.41
CA ARG A 205 6.16 -16.08 -30.79
C ARG A 205 5.48 -17.34 -30.30
N GLU A 206 5.36 -17.46 -28.98
CA GLU A 206 4.66 -18.56 -28.37
C GLU A 206 3.15 -18.52 -28.65
N GLN A 207 2.52 -19.69 -28.70
CA GLN A 207 1.11 -19.84 -29.01
C GLN A 207 0.20 -19.19 -27.93
N ALA A 208 0.59 -19.30 -26.66
CA ALA A 208 -0.10 -18.66 -25.54
C ALA A 208 -0.12 -17.13 -25.65
N PHE A 209 0.98 -16.52 -26.13
CA PHE A 209 1.05 -15.09 -26.40
C PHE A 209 0.07 -14.65 -27.49
N LEU A 210 -0.02 -15.40 -28.60
CA LEU A 210 -0.93 -15.07 -29.71
C LEU A 210 -2.40 -15.15 -29.29
N GLU A 211 -2.76 -16.11 -28.42
CA GLU A 211 -4.11 -16.22 -27.86
C GLU A 211 -4.45 -15.05 -26.95
N LEU A 212 -3.53 -14.68 -26.05
CA LEU A 212 -3.65 -13.48 -25.23
C LEU A 212 -3.82 -12.22 -26.10
N TYR A 213 -2.96 -12.04 -27.10
CA TYR A 213 -3.02 -10.90 -28.02
C TYR A 213 -4.38 -10.84 -28.72
N ARG A 214 -4.87 -11.96 -29.26
CA ARG A 214 -6.18 -12.04 -29.92
C ARG A 214 -7.32 -11.70 -28.94
N ARG A 215 -7.23 -12.18 -27.70
CA ARG A 215 -8.25 -11.93 -26.67
C ARG A 215 -8.31 -10.44 -26.31
N PHE A 216 -7.18 -9.79 -26.02
CA PHE A 216 -7.13 -8.37 -25.69
C PHE A 216 -7.41 -7.46 -26.89
N TYR A 217 -7.09 -7.89 -28.11
CA TYR A 217 -7.38 -7.14 -29.34
C TYR A 217 -8.87 -7.22 -29.75
N SER A 218 -9.57 -8.29 -29.37
CA SER A 218 -11.00 -8.49 -29.69
C SER A 218 -11.96 -7.83 -28.70
N GLU A 219 -11.49 -7.46 -27.51
CA GLU A 219 -12.30 -6.71 -26.53
C GLU A 219 -12.23 -5.20 -26.77
N GLU A 220 -13.39 -4.57 -27.02
CA GLU A 220 -13.51 -3.11 -27.27
C GLU A 220 -12.88 -2.26 -26.15
N ALA A 221 -12.93 -2.74 -24.91
CA ALA A 221 -12.37 -2.05 -23.74
C ALA A 221 -10.84 -1.89 -23.79
N TYR A 222 -10.12 -2.82 -24.45
CA TYR A 222 -8.66 -2.87 -24.44
C TYR A 222 -8.03 -2.58 -25.81
N GLN A 223 -8.83 -2.55 -26.88
CA GLN A 223 -8.37 -2.39 -28.26
C GLN A 223 -7.54 -1.11 -28.50
N LYS A 224 -7.84 0.00 -27.79
CA LYS A 224 -7.06 1.25 -27.88
C LYS A 224 -5.69 1.15 -27.20
N GLN A 225 -5.55 0.34 -26.16
CA GLN A 225 -4.31 0.17 -25.40
C GLN A 225 -3.31 -0.77 -26.10
N VAL A 226 -3.81 -1.69 -26.94
CA VAL A 226 -2.98 -2.68 -27.66
C VAL A 226 -2.43 -2.15 -29.00
N LYS A 227 -3.02 -1.08 -29.55
CA LYS A 227 -2.62 -0.48 -30.84
C LYS A 227 -1.46 0.52 -30.76
N GLN A 228 -1.04 0.93 -29.56
CA GLN A 228 0.14 1.79 -29.34
C GLN A 228 1.40 0.95 -29.18
#